data_AF-A0A354YUG0-F1
#
_entry.id   AF-A0A354YUG0-F1
#
_cell.length_a   1.000
_cell.length_b   1.000
_cell.length_c   1.000
_cell.angle_alpha   90.00
_cell.angle_beta   90.00
_cell.angle_gamma   90.00
#
_symmetry.space_group_name_H-M   'P 1'
#
loop_
_entity.id
_entity.type
_entity.pdbx_description
1 polymer ?
#
loop_
_entity_poly.entity_id
_entity_poly.type
_entity_poly.pdbx_seq_one_letter_code
_entity_poly.pdbx_strand_id
1 'polypeptide(L)' 'MKGTYGDKVEVKYVDTDKTGFDNYPLVRRVLQMGYTFPITLINGEPKFAGGIMEREINNIVDELIK' A
#
# COMPACT_ATOMS: atom_id res chain seq x y z
N MET A 1 11.51 -0.52 6.79
CA MET A 1 10.50 0.51 7.16
C MET A 1 10.70 1.13 8.54
N LYS A 2 10.35 0.49 9.68
CA LYS A 2 10.58 1.12 11.01
C LYS A 2 12.05 1.42 11.30
N GLY A 3 12.97 0.53 10.91
CA GLY A 3 14.41 0.77 11.04
C GLY A 3 14.98 1.87 10.13
N THR A 4 14.25 2.24 9.07
CA THR A 4 14.69 3.23 8.06
C THR A 4 14.05 4.60 8.30
N TYR A 5 12.76 4.61 8.63
CA TYR A 5 11.93 5.82 8.71
C TYR A 5 11.51 6.19 10.14
N GLY A 6 11.83 5.35 11.13
CA GLY A 6 11.42 5.56 12.52
C GLY A 6 9.90 5.72 12.63
N ASP A 7 9.47 6.79 13.29
CA ASP A 7 8.05 7.11 13.53
C ASP A 7 7.44 7.99 12.43
N LYS A 8 8.17 8.27 11.33
CA LYS A 8 7.67 9.10 10.23
C LYS A 8 6.68 8.38 9.32
N VAL A 9 6.56 7.05 9.44
CA VAL A 9 5.71 6.21 8.60
C VAL A 9 4.91 5.24 9.48
N GLU A 10 3.60 5.23 9.29
CA GLU A 10 2.73 4.18 9.80
C GLU A 10 2.52 3.12 8.72
N VAL A 11 2.63 1.84 9.08
CA VAL A 11 2.39 0.72 8.17
C VAL A 11 1.24 -0.11 8.71
N LYS A 12 0.21 -0.31 7.88
CA LYS A 12 -0.96 -1.12 8.20
C LYS A 12 -1.13 -2.23 7.18
N TYR A 13 -1.25 -3.47 7.68
CA TYR A 13 -1.68 -4.61 6.88
C TYR A 13 -3.20 -4.79 7.02
N VAL A 14 -3.87 -5.05 5.89
CA VAL A 14 -5.31 -5.30 5.84
C VAL A 14 -5.55 -6.62 5.11
N ASP A 15 -6.18 -7.56 5.81
CA ASP A 15 -6.66 -8.81 5.24
C ASP A 15 -8.10 -8.59 4.74
N THR A 16 -8.25 -8.46 3.42
CA THR A 16 -9.55 -8.17 2.78
C THR A 16 -10.51 -9.33 2.82
N ASP A 17 -10.02 -10.57 2.98
CA ASP A 17 -10.89 -11.74 3.11
C ASP A 17 -11.64 -11.73 4.45
N LYS A 18 -11.04 -11.12 5.48
CA LYS A 18 -11.66 -10.95 6.81
C LYS A 18 -12.45 -9.66 6.96
N THR A 19 -11.95 -8.56 6.38
CA THR A 19 -12.50 -7.21 6.61
C THR A 19 -13.51 -6.78 5.55
N GLY A 20 -13.55 -7.46 4.41
CA GLY A 20 -14.31 -7.00 3.24
C GLY A 20 -13.74 -5.71 2.65
N PHE A 21 -14.55 -5.03 1.84
CA PHE A 21 -14.13 -3.85 1.09
C PHE A 21 -14.92 -2.57 1.41
N ASP A 22 -15.87 -2.63 2.35
CA ASP A 22 -16.76 -1.48 2.64
C ASP A 22 -15.98 -0.25 3.09
N ASN A 23 -14.92 -0.45 3.89
CA ASN A 23 -14.01 0.60 4.32
C ASN A 23 -12.88 0.92 3.31
N TYR A 24 -12.82 0.19 2.19
CA TYR A 24 -11.74 0.24 1.20
C TYR A 24 -12.26 0.25 -0.24
N PRO A 25 -13.19 1.17 -0.59
CA PRO A 25 -13.86 1.16 -1.90
C PRO A 25 -12.89 1.30 -3.07
N LEU A 26 -11.77 1.99 -2.84
CA LEU A 26 -10.76 2.22 -3.84
C LEU A 26 -9.96 0.93 -4.16
N VAL A 27 -9.73 0.06 -3.18
CA VAL A 27 -9.13 -1.27 -3.38
C VAL A 27 -10.05 -2.13 -4.24
N ARG A 28 -11.37 -2.12 -3.96
CA ARG A 28 -12.36 -2.83 -4.79
C ARG A 28 -12.31 -2.36 -6.24
N ARG A 29 -12.20 -1.05 -6.49
CA ARG A 29 -12.08 -0.50 -7.85
C ARG A 29 -10.82 -0.99 -8.56
N VAL A 30 -9.68 -0.99 -7.87
CA VAL A 30 -8.40 -1.49 -8.42
C VAL A 30 -8.52 -2.97 -8.83
N LEU A 31 -9.14 -3.81 -8.00
CA LEU A 31 -9.39 -5.22 -8.33
C LEU A 31 -10.30 -5.38 -9.56
N GLN A 32 -11.36 -4.57 -9.68
CA GLN A 32 -12.25 -4.58 -10.85
C GLN A 32 -11.56 -4.17 -12.16
N MET A 33 -10.45 -3.43 -12.07
CA MET A 33 -9.61 -3.10 -13.23
C MET A 33 -8.67 -4.25 -13.64
N GLY A 34 -8.66 -5.36 -12.90
CA GLY A 34 -7.86 -6.55 -13.20
C GLY A 34 -6.50 -6.61 -12.49
N TYR A 35 -6.18 -5.63 -11.64
CA TYR A 35 -4.99 -5.69 -10.80
C TYR A 35 -5.13 -6.75 -9.71
N THR A 36 -4.02 -7.37 -9.31
CA THR A 36 -3.99 -8.46 -8.36
C THR A 36 -3.37 -8.05 -7.03
N PHE A 37 -3.65 -8.85 -6.00
CA PHE A 37 -3.00 -8.70 -4.70
C PHE A 37 -1.49 -9.05 -4.75
N PRO A 38 -0.70 -8.54 -3.80
CA PRO A 38 -1.07 -7.49 -2.83
C PRO A 38 -1.26 -6.13 -3.51
N ILE A 39 -2.14 -5.28 -2.97
CA ILE A 39 -2.30 -3.89 -3.42
C ILE A 39 -1.73 -2.99 -2.31
N THR A 40 -0.72 -2.19 -2.65
CA THR A 40 -0.05 -1.29 -1.71
C THR A 40 -0.50 0.13 -1.97
N LEU A 41 -1.04 0.75 -0.92
CA LEU A 41 -1.45 2.14 -0.91
C LEU A 41 -0.43 2.95 -0.10
N ILE A 42 -0.09 4.13 -0.59
CA ILE A 42 0.74 5.11 0.13
C ILE A 42 -0.10 6.37 0.26
N ASN A 43 -0.33 6.82 1.50
CA ASN A 43 -1.23 7.94 1.82
C ASN A 43 -2.64 7.81 1.22
N GLY A 44 -3.18 6.58 1.18
CA GLY A 44 -4.52 6.29 0.65
C GLY A 44 -4.59 6.10 -0.87
N GLU A 45 -3.50 6.36 -1.59
CA GLU A 45 -3.44 6.23 -3.05
C GLU A 45 -2.75 4.92 -3.46
N PRO A 46 -3.31 4.11 -4.39
CA PRO A 46 -2.66 2.91 -4.89
C PRO A 46 -1.40 3.28 -5.63
N LYS A 47 -0.30 2.64 -5.26
CA LYS A 47 0.98 2.79 -5.95
C LYS A 47 1.42 1.50 -6.62
N PHE A 48 1.07 0.36 -6.03
CA PHE A 48 1.53 -0.93 -6.52
C PHE A 48 0.44 -2.00 -6.42
N ALA A 49 0.49 -2.93 -7.37
CA ALA A 49 -0.30 -4.14 -7.38
C ALA A 49 0.60 -5.32 -7.78
N GLY A 50 0.46 -6.45 -7.10
CA GLY A 50 1.37 -7.58 -7.21
C GLY A 50 2.61 -7.46 -6.33
N GLY A 51 3.52 -8.42 -6.45
CA GLY A 51 4.76 -8.45 -5.69
C GLY A 51 5.61 -7.20 -5.95
N ILE A 52 6.20 -6.65 -4.89
CA ILE A 52 7.01 -5.43 -4.93
C ILE A 52 8.34 -5.63 -4.21
N MET A 53 9.40 -4.99 -4.72
CA MET A 53 10.70 -4.95 -4.04
C MET A 53 10.75 -3.85 -2.98
N GLU A 54 11.38 -4.13 -1.84
CA GLU A 54 11.55 -3.15 -0.74
C GLU A 54 12.16 -1.82 -1.20
N ARG A 55 13.12 -1.86 -2.15
CA ARG A 55 13.76 -0.67 -2.71
C ARG A 55 12.77 0.28 -3.37
N GLU A 56 11.77 -0.23 -4.08
CA GLU A 56 10.78 0.59 -4.78
C GLU A 56 9.91 1.35 -3.79
N ILE A 57 9.55 0.70 -2.67
CA ILE A 57 8.79 1.34 -1.60
C ILE A 57 9.64 2.44 -0.94
N ASN A 58 10.90 2.15 -0.62
CA ASN A 58 11.78 3.12 0.03
C ASN A 58 11.99 4.38 -0.84
N ASN A 59 12.19 4.22 -2.15
CA ASN A 59 12.35 5.37 -3.06
C ASN A 59 11.14 6.32 -3.02
N ILE A 60 9.91 5.79 -3.07
CA ILE A 60 8.71 6.63 -3.01
C ILE A 60 8.58 7.30 -1.63
N VAL A 61 8.86 6.58 -0.55
CA VAL A 61 8.79 7.13 0.79
C VAL A 61 9.83 8.24 0.99
N ASP A 62 11.04 8.07 0.48
CA ASP A 62 12.10 9.08 0.50
C ASP A 62 11.69 10.36 -0.25
N GLU A 63 10.98 10.23 -1.38
CA GLU A 63 10.46 11.36 -2.13
C GLU A 63 9.36 12.13 -1.37
N LEU A 64 8.55 11.42 -0.58
CA LEU A 64 7.42 12.01 0.17
C LEU A 64 7.82 12.66 1.50
N ILE A 65 8.95 12.24 2.09
CA ILE A 65 9.39 12.69 3.43
C ILE A 65 10.47 13.79 3.34
N LYS A 66 10.96 14.10 2.13
CA LYS A 66 11.78 15.30 1.90
C LYS A 66 11.05 16.58 2.29
#